data_AF-H0BZL8-F1
#
_entry.id   AF-H0BZL8-F1
#
_cell.length_a   1.000
_cell.length_b   1.000
_cell.length_c   1.000
_cell.angle_alpha   90.00
_cell.angle_beta   90.00
_cell.angle_gamma   90.00
#
_symmetry.space_group_name_H-M   'P 1'
#
loop_
_entity.id
_entity.type
_entity.pdbx_description
1 polymer ?
#
loop_
_entity_poly.entity_id
_entity_poly.type
_entity_poly.pdbx_seq_one_letter_code
_entity_poly.pdbx_strand_id
1 'polypeptide(L)'
;MSFPSRLSQFVRFSSPLRPGMALIAITTLALGACGGGGGDSDPPDDGGGKEPPSASINVLEGDWVQKGCVKAGAQSFKKILRARITAPNTLDYYEGVLTFGGNECAGPSQVAGPTKLGVVTFARSEANQALAAHWGELRTVTGTRFGAIWTLRPTNLLCLLGDGIPTSQPSLSSVAPSLATIPADNCFTR
;
A
#
# COMPACT_ATOMS: atom_id res chain seq x y z
N MET A 1 -14.55 11.85 -30.60
CA MET A 1 -13.37 11.45 -29.80
C MET A 1 -13.90 11.01 -28.44
N SER A 2 -14.07 9.70 -28.25
CA SER A 2 -14.61 9.12 -27.00
C SER A 2 -13.47 8.60 -26.15
N PHE A 3 -13.35 9.13 -24.93
CA PHE A 3 -12.50 8.57 -23.89
C PHE A 3 -13.13 7.26 -23.37
N PRO A 4 -12.40 6.14 -23.27
CA PRO A 4 -12.89 5.00 -22.52
C PRO A 4 -12.71 5.28 -21.03
N SER A 5 -13.81 5.67 -20.37
CA SER A 5 -13.95 5.66 -18.91
C SER A 5 -13.87 4.21 -18.41
N ARG A 6 -12.66 3.72 -18.09
CA ARG A 6 -12.53 2.54 -17.22
C ARG A 6 -12.72 3.00 -15.79
N LEU A 7 -13.91 2.78 -15.27
CA LEU A 7 -14.20 2.79 -13.85
C LEU A 7 -13.16 1.94 -13.13
N SER A 8 -12.47 2.54 -12.17
CA SER A 8 -11.82 1.82 -11.09
C SER A 8 -12.83 0.84 -10.50
N GLN A 9 -12.62 -0.46 -10.70
CA GLN A 9 -13.40 -1.48 -10.01
C GLN A 9 -12.98 -1.45 -8.55
N PHE A 10 -13.84 -0.84 -7.74
CA PHE A 10 -13.70 -0.75 -6.29
C PHE A 10 -14.31 -2.00 -5.64
N VAL A 11 -13.54 -2.61 -4.75
CA VAL A 11 -14.03 -3.72 -3.91
C VAL A 11 -14.82 -3.14 -2.76
N ARG A 12 -16.13 -3.43 -2.74
CA ARG A 12 -17.02 -3.16 -1.60
C ARG A 12 -16.65 -4.10 -0.45
N PHE A 13 -16.33 -3.54 0.70
CA PHE A 13 -16.33 -4.31 1.94
C PHE A 13 -17.78 -4.51 2.40
N SER A 14 -18.28 -5.74 2.28
CA SER A 14 -19.51 -6.18 2.96
C SER A 14 -19.12 -7.05 4.15
N SER A 15 -19.44 -6.61 5.35
CA SER A 15 -19.16 -7.32 6.60
C SER A 15 -20.15 -8.47 6.80
N PRO A 16 -19.71 -9.73 7.00
CA PRO A 16 -20.56 -10.74 7.62
C PRO A 16 -20.45 -10.68 9.16
N LEU A 17 -21.61 -10.67 9.82
CA LEU A 17 -21.77 -10.77 11.28
C LEU A 17 -21.21 -12.10 11.80
N ARG A 18 -20.47 -12.04 12.93
CA ARG A 18 -20.09 -13.21 13.75
C ARG A 18 -21.26 -13.68 14.61
N PRO A 19 -21.37 -15.00 14.86
CA PRO A 19 -21.27 -15.46 16.25
C PRO A 19 -20.51 -16.79 16.40
N GLY A 20 -19.98 -17.09 17.59
CA GLY A 20 -19.52 -18.44 17.94
C GLY A 20 -18.50 -18.51 19.08
N MET A 21 -18.82 -19.28 20.11
CA MET A 21 -18.21 -19.37 21.44
C MET A 21 -16.90 -20.18 21.53
N ALA A 22 -16.14 -19.85 22.58
CA ALA A 22 -15.34 -20.66 23.52
C ALA A 22 -14.84 -22.08 23.16
N LEU A 23 -13.57 -22.36 23.48
CA LEU A 23 -13.18 -23.40 24.47
C LEU A 23 -11.67 -23.37 24.82
N ILE A 24 -11.39 -23.81 26.03
CA ILE A 24 -10.14 -23.84 26.80
C ILE A 24 -9.33 -25.11 26.48
N ALA A 25 -7.99 -25.06 26.53
CA ALA A 25 -7.16 -26.19 26.98
C ALA A 25 -5.76 -25.75 27.46
N ILE A 26 -5.33 -26.36 28.57
CA ILE A 26 -4.12 -26.19 29.39
C ILE A 26 -3.22 -27.42 29.14
N THR A 27 -1.88 -27.30 29.12
CA THR A 27 -0.89 -28.07 29.95
C THR A 27 0.58 -28.08 29.44
N THR A 28 1.45 -27.55 30.30
CA THR A 28 2.77 -27.98 30.81
C THR A 28 3.78 -28.90 30.05
N LEU A 29 5.04 -28.41 30.10
CA LEU A 29 6.34 -29.06 30.45
C LEU A 29 6.97 -30.11 29.54
N ALA A 30 8.22 -29.85 29.11
CA ALA A 30 9.36 -30.74 29.31
C ALA A 30 10.71 -30.02 29.06
N LEU A 31 11.63 -30.07 30.03
CA LEU A 31 13.05 -29.83 29.82
C LEU A 31 13.65 -31.08 29.16
N GLY A 32 14.41 -30.89 28.07
CA GLY A 32 15.31 -31.88 27.49
C GLY A 32 16.71 -31.30 27.39
N ALA A 33 17.67 -31.96 28.02
CA ALA A 33 19.08 -31.61 28.07
C ALA A 33 19.91 -32.32 26.97
N CYS A 34 21.16 -31.84 26.82
CA CYS A 34 22.33 -32.49 26.23
C CYS A 34 22.47 -32.58 24.70
N GLY A 35 23.65 -32.17 24.22
CA GLY A 35 24.21 -32.61 22.94
C GLY A 35 25.24 -31.63 22.37
N GLY A 36 26.49 -31.75 22.80
CA GLY A 36 27.61 -31.02 22.19
C GLY A 36 27.99 -31.57 20.82
N GLY A 37 28.60 -30.72 20.01
CA GLY A 37 29.17 -31.10 18.71
C GLY A 37 29.64 -29.85 17.96
N GLY A 38 30.92 -29.55 18.08
CA GLY A 38 31.56 -28.51 17.28
C GLY A 38 31.51 -28.87 15.79
N GLY A 39 31.07 -27.91 15.01
CA GLY A 39 31.14 -27.92 13.56
C GLY A 39 31.01 -26.48 13.13
N ASP A 40 32.11 -25.91 12.65
CA ASP A 40 32.09 -24.66 11.88
C ASP A 40 31.10 -24.84 10.74
N SER A 41 29.96 -24.20 10.89
CA SER A 41 28.98 -24.02 9.85
C SER A 41 28.57 -22.58 10.00
N ASP A 42 29.34 -21.72 9.33
CA ASP A 42 28.88 -20.39 8.99
C ASP A 42 27.41 -20.53 8.56
N PRO A 43 26.47 -19.83 9.22
CA PRO A 43 25.09 -19.88 8.77
C PRO A 43 25.08 -19.42 7.31
N PRO A 44 24.35 -20.09 6.40
CA PRO A 44 24.11 -19.51 5.10
C PRO A 44 23.50 -18.14 5.34
N ASP A 45 24.27 -17.12 4.99
CA ASP A 45 23.86 -15.74 4.93
C ASP A 45 22.85 -15.64 3.78
N ASP A 46 21.62 -16.09 4.03
CA ASP A 46 20.46 -15.83 3.18
C ASP A 46 20.00 -14.38 3.41
N GLY A 47 20.94 -13.44 3.22
CA GLY A 47 20.84 -12.52 2.11
C GLY A 47 19.51 -11.81 1.96
N GLY A 48 19.17 -10.99 2.96
CA GLY A 48 18.18 -9.93 2.83
C GLY A 48 16.83 -10.26 3.43
N GLY A 49 16.78 -10.36 4.77
CA GLY A 49 15.53 -10.17 5.49
C GLY A 49 14.94 -8.83 5.06
N LYS A 50 13.91 -8.87 4.20
CA LYS A 50 13.21 -7.66 3.76
C LYS A 50 12.75 -6.94 5.01
N GLU A 51 13.19 -5.70 5.19
CA GLU A 51 12.80 -4.90 6.34
C GLU A 51 11.27 -4.88 6.41
N PRO A 52 10.68 -5.22 7.58
CA PRO A 52 9.24 -5.25 7.71
C PRO A 52 8.68 -3.85 7.43
N PRO A 53 7.53 -3.75 6.75
CA PRO A 53 6.90 -2.46 6.52
C PRO A 53 6.67 -1.68 7.82
N SER A 54 6.89 -0.37 7.79
CA SER A 54 6.79 0.49 8.98
C SER A 54 5.41 1.13 9.11
N ALA A 55 4.91 1.26 10.35
CA ALA A 55 3.72 2.06 10.66
C ALA A 55 4.01 3.58 10.71
N SER A 56 5.26 4.01 10.61
CA SER A 56 5.60 5.44 10.54
C SER A 56 5.17 6.02 9.21
N ILE A 57 4.47 7.16 9.19
CA ILE A 57 4.08 7.81 7.92
C ILE A 57 5.28 8.33 7.11
N ASN A 58 6.47 8.46 7.74
CA ASN A 58 7.69 8.93 7.08
C ASN A 58 8.09 8.03 5.90
N VAL A 59 7.75 6.74 5.94
CA VAL A 59 8.02 5.82 4.81
C VAL A 59 7.19 6.14 3.58
N LEU A 60 6.09 6.89 3.73
CA LEU A 60 5.22 7.29 2.63
C LEU A 60 5.77 8.50 1.87
N GLU A 61 6.64 9.31 2.48
CA GLU A 61 7.14 10.57 1.90
C GLU A 61 8.10 10.34 0.75
N GLY A 62 7.79 10.90 -0.41
CA GLY A 62 8.59 10.79 -1.63
C GLY A 62 7.75 10.63 -2.89
N ASP A 63 8.44 10.30 -3.97
CA ASP A 63 7.85 10.06 -5.29
C ASP A 63 7.58 8.58 -5.49
N TRP A 64 6.48 8.28 -6.17
CA TRP A 64 6.00 6.93 -6.39
C TRP A 64 5.47 6.83 -7.81
N VAL A 65 5.86 5.78 -8.53
CA VAL A 65 5.44 5.53 -9.91
C VAL A 65 4.54 4.30 -9.94
N GLN A 66 3.38 4.42 -10.57
CA GLN A 66 2.49 3.28 -10.74
C GLN A 66 3.17 2.21 -11.59
N LYS A 67 3.08 0.94 -11.15
CA LYS A 67 3.69 -0.18 -11.85
C LYS A 67 3.06 -0.41 -13.23
N GLY A 68 1.74 -0.32 -13.29
CA GLY A 68 0.96 -0.54 -14.50
C GLY A 68 1.26 0.47 -15.60
N CYS A 69 1.28 -0.03 -16.83
CA CYS A 69 1.45 0.76 -18.03
C CYS A 69 0.12 0.85 -18.78
N VAL A 70 -0.39 2.07 -18.98
CA VAL A 70 -1.59 2.29 -19.78
C VAL A 70 -1.16 2.62 -21.20
N LYS A 71 -1.65 1.86 -22.18
CA LYS A 71 -1.34 2.04 -23.61
C LYS A 71 -2.45 2.87 -24.27
N ALA A 72 -2.11 3.89 -25.04
CA ALA A 72 -3.06 4.62 -25.87
C ALA A 72 -2.41 5.08 -27.19
N GLY A 73 -2.77 4.39 -28.29
CA GLY A 73 -2.26 4.69 -29.62
C GLY A 73 -0.76 4.44 -29.73
N ALA A 74 0.00 5.48 -30.05
CA ALA A 74 1.47 5.43 -30.16
C ALA A 74 2.19 5.88 -28.87
N GLN A 75 1.45 6.04 -27.78
CA GLN A 75 1.96 6.50 -26.50
C GLN A 75 1.55 5.54 -25.38
N SER A 76 2.29 5.62 -24.28
CA SER A 76 1.96 4.91 -23.06
C SER A 76 2.22 5.78 -21.84
N PHE A 77 1.55 5.45 -20.74
CA PHE A 77 1.41 6.33 -19.59
C PHE A 77 1.59 5.57 -18.29
N LYS A 78 2.26 6.21 -17.33
CA LYS A 78 2.28 5.80 -15.92
C LYS A 78 1.81 6.96 -15.06
N LYS A 79 1.05 6.66 -14.03
CA LYS A 79 0.71 7.65 -13.00
C LYS A 79 1.90 7.87 -12.07
N ILE A 80 2.11 9.11 -11.66
CA ILE A 80 3.01 9.43 -10.56
C ILE A 80 2.21 9.97 -9.38
N LEU A 81 2.70 9.66 -8.20
CA LEU A 81 2.20 10.11 -6.92
C LEU A 81 3.38 10.73 -6.18
N ARG A 82 3.17 11.92 -5.62
CA ARG A 82 4.12 12.53 -4.69
C ARG A 82 3.42 12.76 -3.36
N ALA A 83 4.05 12.27 -2.29
CA ALA A 83 3.62 12.45 -0.93
C ALA A 83 4.64 13.32 -0.20
N ARG A 84 4.19 14.42 0.40
CA ARG A 84 5.04 15.32 1.18
C ARG A 84 4.48 15.47 2.57
N ILE A 85 5.26 15.17 3.61
CA ILE A 85 4.79 15.31 4.98
C ILE A 85 4.76 16.79 5.35
N THR A 86 3.63 17.21 5.91
CA THR A 86 3.39 18.61 6.31
C THR A 86 3.08 18.75 7.79
N ALA A 87 2.72 17.65 8.46
CA ALA A 87 2.52 17.57 9.91
C ALA A 87 2.67 16.10 10.39
N PRO A 88 2.74 15.84 11.71
CA PRO A 88 3.05 14.51 12.25
C PRO A 88 2.20 13.33 11.75
N ASN A 89 0.96 13.58 11.34
CA ASN A 89 0.04 12.59 10.78
C ASN A 89 -0.57 13.04 9.43
N THR A 90 0.03 14.02 8.78
CA THR A 90 -0.56 14.69 7.61
C THR A 90 0.45 14.79 6.48
N LEU A 91 0.00 14.46 5.28
CA LEU A 91 0.75 14.67 4.04
C LEU A 91 -0.09 15.41 3.00
N ASP A 92 0.60 16.19 2.19
CA ASP A 92 0.05 16.69 0.95
C ASP A 92 0.14 15.60 -0.12
N TYR A 93 -0.97 15.39 -0.83
CA TYR A 93 -1.12 14.39 -1.88
C TYR A 93 -1.08 15.06 -3.25
N TYR A 94 -0.12 14.66 -4.08
CA TYR A 94 0.04 15.16 -5.45
C TYR A 94 -0.02 13.99 -6.44
N GLU A 95 -0.55 14.25 -7.63
CA GLU A 95 -0.54 13.29 -8.74
C GLU A 95 -0.06 13.95 -10.04
N GLY A 96 0.46 13.14 -10.94
CA GLY A 96 0.82 13.53 -12.29
C GLY A 96 0.89 12.31 -13.20
N VAL A 97 1.44 12.50 -14.40
CA VAL A 97 1.56 11.45 -15.42
C VAL A 97 2.95 11.51 -16.06
N LEU A 98 3.56 10.34 -16.26
CA LEU A 98 4.67 10.12 -17.17
C LEU A 98 4.11 9.67 -18.52
N THR A 99 4.52 10.33 -19.59
CA THR A 99 4.19 9.97 -20.97
C THR A 99 5.43 9.44 -21.67
N PHE A 100 5.31 8.26 -22.25
CA PHE A 100 6.36 7.58 -23.00
C PHE A 100 5.97 7.48 -24.47
N GLY A 101 6.96 7.46 -25.36
CA GLY A 101 6.77 7.03 -26.74
C GLY A 101 6.59 5.51 -26.81
N GLY A 102 5.74 5.05 -27.73
CA GLY A 102 5.43 3.63 -27.88
C GLY A 102 4.58 3.07 -26.74
N ASN A 103 4.52 1.75 -26.65
CA ASN A 103 3.48 1.05 -25.90
C ASN A 103 3.96 0.33 -24.63
N GLU A 104 5.23 0.49 -24.25
CA GLU A 104 5.83 -0.32 -23.19
C GLU A 104 6.22 0.47 -21.93
N CYS A 105 5.86 1.76 -21.83
CA CYS A 105 6.26 2.66 -20.74
C CYS A 105 7.76 2.56 -20.41
N ALA A 106 8.57 2.56 -21.47
CA ALA A 106 10.00 2.36 -21.41
C ALA A 106 10.74 3.48 -22.14
N GLY A 107 11.97 3.74 -21.72
CA GLY A 107 12.81 4.80 -22.28
C GLY A 107 12.47 6.20 -21.73
N PRO A 108 12.91 7.26 -22.41
CA PRO A 108 12.68 8.64 -21.98
C PRO A 108 11.19 8.96 -21.86
N SER A 109 10.84 9.74 -20.85
CA SER A 109 9.47 10.20 -20.62
C SER A 109 9.36 11.70 -20.49
N GLN A 110 8.19 12.22 -20.81
CA GLN A 110 7.77 13.58 -20.51
C GLN A 110 6.91 13.55 -19.24
N VAL A 111 7.07 14.53 -18.36
CA VAL A 111 6.33 14.61 -17.10
C VAL A 111 5.28 15.71 -17.19
N ALA A 112 4.03 15.38 -16.85
CA ALA A 112 2.97 16.35 -16.60
C ALA A 112 2.60 16.34 -15.10
N GLY A 113 2.74 17.48 -14.42
CA GLY A 113 2.60 17.59 -12.97
C GLY A 113 3.91 17.33 -12.20
N PRO A 114 3.87 16.90 -10.92
CA PRO A 114 2.67 16.58 -10.15
C PRO A 114 1.97 17.82 -9.57
N THR A 115 0.64 17.80 -9.54
CA THR A 115 -0.21 18.87 -9.01
C THR A 115 -0.88 18.41 -7.71
N LYS A 116 -1.04 19.31 -6.74
CA LYS A 116 -1.68 19.00 -5.47
C LYS A 116 -3.15 18.63 -5.70
N LEU A 117 -3.53 17.42 -5.31
CA LEU A 117 -4.91 16.95 -5.38
C LEU A 117 -5.63 17.02 -4.04
N GLY A 118 -4.89 17.03 -2.93
CA GLY A 118 -5.50 17.13 -1.61
C GLY A 118 -4.51 17.01 -0.46
N VAL A 119 -5.07 16.77 0.71
CA VAL A 119 -4.37 16.52 1.96
C VAL A 119 -4.91 15.23 2.54
N VAL A 120 -4.02 14.34 2.98
CA VAL A 120 -4.40 13.12 3.70
C VAL A 120 -4.03 13.32 5.17
N THR A 121 -5.02 13.15 6.05
CA THR A 121 -4.80 13.15 7.50
C THR A 121 -5.04 11.74 8.03
N PHE A 122 -4.00 11.10 8.55
CA PHE A 122 -4.07 9.75 9.11
C PHE A 122 -4.55 9.79 10.56
N ALA A 123 -5.52 8.94 10.87
CA ALA A 123 -6.03 8.74 12.22
C ALA A 123 -5.38 7.53 12.92
N ARG A 124 -4.88 6.56 12.14
CA ARG A 124 -4.30 5.33 12.67
C ARG A 124 -3.27 4.75 11.70
N SER A 125 -2.23 4.14 12.24
CA SER A 125 -1.27 3.34 11.48
C SER A 125 -0.95 2.06 12.24
N GLU A 126 -0.90 0.93 11.55
CA GLU A 126 -0.56 -0.38 12.10
C GLU A 126 0.35 -1.11 11.12
N ALA A 127 1.24 -1.96 11.62
CA ALA A 127 2.12 -2.77 10.80
C ALA A 127 2.38 -4.14 11.41
N ASN A 128 2.69 -5.10 10.55
CA ASN A 128 3.22 -6.41 10.89
C ASN A 128 4.29 -6.81 9.86
N GLN A 129 4.78 -8.05 9.92
CA GLN A 129 5.82 -8.53 9.00
C GLN A 129 5.41 -8.53 7.51
N ALA A 130 4.11 -8.57 7.21
CA ALA A 130 3.60 -8.71 5.85
C ALA A 130 3.15 -7.39 5.22
N LEU A 131 2.63 -6.45 6.02
CA LEU A 131 2.17 -5.15 5.54
C LEU A 131 2.11 -4.10 6.64
N ALA A 132 2.17 -2.83 6.22
CA ALA A 132 1.73 -1.68 6.99
C ALA A 132 0.48 -1.09 6.34
N ALA A 133 -0.41 -0.52 7.15
CA ALA A 133 -1.56 0.23 6.68
C ALA A 133 -1.72 1.51 7.50
N HIS A 134 -2.08 2.60 6.79
CA HIS A 134 -2.32 3.91 7.35
C HIS A 134 -3.72 4.35 6.95
N TRP A 135 -4.62 4.47 7.93
CA TRP A 135 -6.02 4.84 7.72
C TRP A 135 -6.22 6.32 8.02
N GLY A 136 -6.92 7.01 7.13
CA GLY A 136 -7.15 8.44 7.23
C GLY A 136 -8.30 8.93 6.36
N GLU A 137 -8.39 10.25 6.26
CA GLU A 137 -9.28 10.96 5.36
C GLU A 137 -8.45 11.70 4.30
N LEU A 138 -8.79 11.53 3.03
CA LEU A 138 -8.34 12.41 1.96
C LEU A 138 -9.35 13.54 1.80
N ARG A 139 -8.91 14.78 1.99
CA ARG A 139 -9.64 15.98 1.60
C ARG A 139 -9.06 16.55 0.31
N THR A 140 -9.81 16.47 -0.77
CA THR A 140 -9.43 17.00 -2.08
C THR A 140 -9.42 18.52 -2.11
N VAL A 141 -8.70 19.11 -3.08
CA VAL A 141 -8.67 20.56 -3.30
C VAL A 141 -10.06 21.16 -3.62
N THR A 142 -10.98 20.36 -4.15
CA THR A 142 -12.39 20.75 -4.38
C THR A 142 -13.26 20.62 -3.13
N GLY A 143 -12.70 20.20 -1.99
CA GLY A 143 -13.40 20.06 -0.72
C GLY A 143 -14.09 18.72 -0.49
N THR A 144 -14.09 17.82 -1.47
CA THR A 144 -14.65 16.45 -1.33
C THR A 144 -13.78 15.61 -0.41
N ARG A 145 -14.41 14.75 0.40
CA ARG A 145 -13.73 13.91 1.39
C ARG A 145 -13.95 12.42 1.10
N PHE A 146 -12.91 11.63 1.31
CA PHE A 146 -12.91 10.18 1.10
C PHE A 146 -12.16 9.46 2.21
N GLY A 147 -12.56 8.22 2.51
CA GLY A 147 -11.72 7.32 3.29
C GLY A 147 -10.44 7.00 2.51
N ALA A 148 -9.30 7.00 3.18
CA ALA A 148 -8.00 6.68 2.58
C ALA A 148 -7.30 5.62 3.42
N ILE A 149 -6.89 4.51 2.79
CA ILE A 149 -6.03 3.50 3.38
C ILE A 149 -4.82 3.35 2.49
N TRP A 150 -3.67 3.81 2.98
CA TRP A 150 -2.39 3.68 2.29
C TRP A 150 -1.71 2.43 2.83
N THR A 151 -1.38 1.48 1.98
CA THR A 151 -0.79 0.22 2.42
C THR A 151 0.59 0.04 1.83
N LEU A 152 1.56 -0.29 2.68
CA LEU A 152 2.93 -0.57 2.26
C LEU A 152 3.21 -2.05 2.44
N ARG A 153 3.58 -2.72 1.34
CA ARG A 153 4.09 -4.08 1.35
C ARG A 153 5.63 -4.06 1.28
N PRO A 154 6.30 -5.17 1.62
CA PRO A 154 7.74 -5.32 1.41
C PRO A 154 8.16 -4.90 -0.01
N THR A 155 9.41 -4.48 -0.17
CA THR A 155 9.98 -3.94 -1.42
C THR A 155 9.32 -2.63 -1.91
N ASN A 156 8.92 -1.75 -0.99
CA ASN A 156 8.34 -0.44 -1.31
C ASN A 156 7.20 -0.52 -2.33
N LEU A 157 6.23 -1.40 -2.06
CA LEU A 157 5.05 -1.54 -2.90
C LEU A 157 3.86 -0.89 -2.20
N LEU A 158 3.58 0.36 -2.58
CA LEU A 158 2.51 1.18 -2.05
C LEU A 158 1.21 0.93 -2.82
N CYS A 159 0.14 0.53 -2.15
CA CYS A 159 -1.18 0.43 -2.76
C CYS A 159 -2.14 1.38 -2.02
N LEU A 160 -2.99 2.07 -2.79
CA LEU A 160 -3.98 2.97 -2.23
C LEU A 160 -5.37 2.32 -2.30
N LEU A 161 -6.06 2.31 -1.17
CA LEU A 161 -7.47 1.95 -1.07
C LEU A 161 -8.24 3.20 -0.64
N GLY A 162 -9.43 3.40 -1.17
CA GLY A 162 -10.29 4.46 -0.70
C GLY A 162 -11.69 4.35 -1.26
N ASP A 163 -12.67 4.76 -0.47
CA ASP A 163 -14.08 4.87 -0.82
C ASP A 163 -14.75 5.93 0.06
N GLY A 164 -16.03 5.73 0.41
CA GLY A 164 -16.72 6.57 1.38
C GLY A 164 -16.01 6.52 2.74
N ILE A 165 -16.14 7.58 3.54
CA ILE A 165 -15.55 7.62 4.89
C ILE A 165 -16.26 6.55 5.74
N PRO A 166 -15.58 5.48 6.17
CA PRO A 166 -16.25 4.43 6.92
C PRO A 166 -16.53 4.90 8.36
N THR A 167 -17.67 4.49 8.92
CA THR A 167 -18.00 4.75 10.33
C THR A 167 -17.08 4.00 11.29
N SER A 168 -16.46 2.90 10.82
CA SER A 168 -15.42 2.15 11.53
C SER A 168 -14.31 1.73 10.57
N GLN A 169 -13.05 1.88 10.98
CA GLN A 169 -11.92 1.51 10.14
C GLN A 169 -11.68 -0.01 10.20
N PRO A 170 -11.44 -0.69 9.06
CA PRO A 170 -11.15 -2.12 9.05
C PRO A 170 -9.83 -2.43 9.77
N SER A 171 -9.69 -3.61 10.37
CA SER A 171 -8.43 -4.04 10.99
C SER A 171 -7.35 -4.32 9.94
N LEU A 172 -6.07 -4.34 10.35
CA LEU A 172 -4.96 -4.73 9.48
C LEU A 172 -5.17 -6.12 8.82
N SER A 173 -5.71 -7.07 9.59
CA SER A 173 -6.03 -8.43 9.08
C SER A 173 -7.14 -8.46 8.02
N SER A 174 -8.07 -7.50 8.06
CA SER A 174 -9.12 -7.37 7.05
C SER A 174 -8.66 -6.60 5.81
N VAL A 175 -7.59 -5.80 5.91
CA VAL A 175 -7.01 -5.08 4.76
C VAL A 175 -6.25 -6.03 3.83
N ALA A 176 -5.55 -7.03 4.35
CA ALA A 176 -4.73 -7.94 3.54
C ALA A 176 -5.51 -8.69 2.42
N PRO A 177 -6.68 -9.29 2.69
CA PRO A 177 -7.50 -9.93 1.65
C PRO A 177 -7.93 -8.95 0.56
N SER A 178 -8.25 -7.72 0.91
CA SER A 178 -8.66 -6.71 -0.08
C SER A 178 -7.50 -6.27 -0.95
N LEU A 179 -6.28 -6.21 -0.42
CA LEU A 179 -5.09 -6.00 -1.25
C LEU A 179 -4.84 -7.13 -2.24
N ALA A 180 -5.22 -8.36 -1.92
CA ALA A 180 -5.09 -9.49 -2.84
C ALA A 180 -5.99 -9.35 -4.08
N THR A 181 -7.08 -8.59 -3.99
CA THR A 181 -7.97 -8.32 -5.12
C THR A 181 -7.46 -7.22 -6.05
N ILE A 182 -6.42 -6.48 -5.65
CA ILE A 182 -5.89 -5.36 -6.41
C ILE A 182 -4.75 -5.85 -7.31
N PRO A 183 -4.87 -5.68 -8.63
CA PRO A 183 -3.78 -5.94 -9.54
C PRO A 183 -2.53 -5.17 -9.11
N ALA A 184 -1.37 -5.84 -9.10
CA ALA A 184 -0.11 -5.20 -8.70
C ALA A 184 0.22 -3.96 -9.57
N ASP A 185 -0.31 -3.91 -10.79
CA ASP A 185 -0.23 -2.79 -11.72
C ASP A 185 -0.93 -1.51 -11.23
N ASN A 186 -1.87 -1.63 -10.29
CA ASN A 186 -2.53 -0.48 -9.65
C ASN A 186 -1.78 0.06 -8.43
N CYS A 187 -0.70 -0.62 -8.02
CA CYS A 187 0.17 -0.17 -6.95
C CYS A 187 1.35 0.62 -7.50
N PHE A 188 2.02 1.34 -6.61
CA PHE A 188 3.14 2.21 -6.90
C PHE A 188 4.43 1.67 -6.29
N THR A 189 5.54 2.00 -6.93
CA THR A 189 6.88 1.66 -6.48
C THR A 189 7.79 2.89 -6.53
N ARG A 190 8.96 2.77 -5.92
CA ARG A 190 10.00 3.80 -5.90
C ARG A 190 11.17 3.36 -6.76
#